data_AF-A0A329LCZ9-F1
#
_entry.id   AF-A0A329LCZ9-F1
#
_cell.length_a   1.000
_cell.length_b   1.000
_cell.length_c   1.000
_cell.angle_alpha   90.00
_cell.angle_beta   90.00
_cell.angle_gamma   90.00
#
_symmetry.space_group_name_H-M   'P 1'
#
loop_
_entity.id
_entity.type
_entity.pdbx_description
1 polymer ?
#
loop_
_entity_poly.entity_id
_entity_poly.type
_entity_poly.pdbx_seq_one_letter_code
_entity_poly.pdbx_strand_id
1 'polypeptide(L)'
;MSDKPRLSDSVLARQNSAAAVCQALGFPEEDWPLFARWATEPMTPRDEETLYQYVDVMIAERCWKPTDDLLSQLIDLEVGGVELTVDDIHRFVATLVTGAYN
;
A
#
# COMPACT_ATOMS: atom_id res chain seq x y z
N MET A 1 -32.97 13.12 16.45
CA MET A 1 -32.35 13.14 15.12
C MET A 1 -30.90 13.52 15.32
N SER A 2 -30.05 12.54 15.67
CA SER A 2 -28.60 12.76 15.84
C SER A 2 -27.90 12.20 14.62
N ASP A 3 -27.30 13.14 13.91
CA ASP A 3 -26.53 12.99 12.68
C ASP A 3 -25.24 12.18 12.96
N LYS A 4 -25.33 10.85 12.86
CA LYS A 4 -24.18 9.93 12.78
C LYS A 4 -23.97 9.23 11.40
N PRO A 5 -24.24 9.83 10.21
CA PRO A 5 -23.84 9.20 8.93
C PRO A 5 -22.43 9.57 8.44
N ARG A 6 -21.85 10.71 8.82
CA ARG A 6 -20.63 11.24 8.14
C ARG A 6 -19.29 10.58 8.52
N LEU A 7 -19.17 9.99 9.70
CA LEU A 7 -17.92 9.33 10.15
C LEU A 7 -17.77 7.91 9.59
N SER A 8 -18.87 7.20 9.36
CA SER A 8 -18.86 5.86 8.76
C SER A 8 -18.50 5.92 7.28
N ASP A 9 -18.97 6.95 6.58
CA ASP A 9 -18.75 7.11 5.14
C ASP A 9 -17.26 7.36 4.82
N SER A 10 -16.54 8.10 5.67
CA SER A 10 -15.11 8.34 5.50
C SER A 10 -14.25 7.11 5.81
N VAL A 11 -14.63 6.33 6.82
CA VAL A 11 -13.95 5.06 7.15
C VAL A 11 -14.13 4.06 6.00
N LEU A 12 -15.36 3.93 5.49
CA LEU A 12 -15.66 3.05 4.37
C LEU A 12 -14.93 3.50 3.10
N ALA A 13 -14.87 4.81 2.83
CA ALA A 13 -14.10 5.35 1.71
C ALA A 13 -12.60 5.02 1.82
N ARG A 14 -12.01 5.12 3.02
CA ARG A 14 -10.60 4.77 3.27
C ARG A 14 -10.34 3.28 3.09
N GLN A 15 -11.23 2.41 3.57
CA GLN A 15 -11.13 0.96 3.36
C GLN A 15 -11.25 0.59 1.87
N ASN A 16 -12.19 1.19 1.15
CA ASN A 16 -12.35 0.97 -0.29
C ASN A 16 -11.11 1.45 -1.07
N SER A 17 -10.53 2.58 -0.65
CA SER A 17 -9.27 3.08 -1.22
C SER A 17 -8.12 2.10 -0.98
N ALA A 18 -8.02 1.53 0.23
CA ALA A 18 -7.00 0.53 0.54
C ALA A 18 -7.13 -0.71 -0.34
N ALA A 19 -8.35 -1.19 -0.57
CA ALA A 19 -8.60 -2.32 -1.46
C ALA A 19 -8.19 -2.00 -2.91
N ALA A 20 -8.53 -0.80 -3.41
CA ALA A 20 -8.12 -0.36 -4.75
C ALA A 20 -6.59 -0.25 -4.88
N VAL A 21 -5.91 0.21 -3.84
CA VAL A 21 -4.44 0.27 -3.78
C VAL A 21 -3.83 -1.13 -3.77
N CYS A 22 -4.36 -2.05 -2.94
CA CYS A 22 -3.87 -3.44 -2.91
C CYS A 22 -4.06 -4.13 -4.26
N GLN A 23 -5.21 -3.92 -4.90
CA GLN A 23 -5.48 -4.41 -6.25
C GLN A 23 -4.47 -3.86 -7.26
N ALA A 24 -4.23 -2.54 -7.25
CA ALA A 24 -3.27 -1.92 -8.16
C ALA A 24 -1.85 -2.47 -7.96
N LEU A 25 -1.43 -2.67 -6.70
CA LEU A 25 -0.13 -3.22 -6.33
C LEU A 25 -0.01 -4.74 -6.60
N GLY A 26 -1.11 -5.42 -6.94
CA GLY A 26 -1.12 -6.87 -7.18
C GLY A 26 -0.97 -7.71 -5.91
N PHE A 27 -1.31 -7.15 -4.74
CA PHE A 27 -1.22 -7.89 -3.47
C PHE A 27 -2.32 -8.97 -3.38
N PRO A 28 -2.02 -10.15 -2.82
CA PRO A 28 -3.00 -11.22 -2.63
C PRO A 28 -4.21 -10.75 -1.83
N GLU A 29 -5.42 -11.16 -2.25
CA GLU A 29 -6.68 -10.72 -1.65
C GLU A 29 -6.82 -11.12 -0.18
N GLU A 30 -6.20 -12.24 0.22
CA GLU A 30 -6.17 -12.71 1.60
C GLU A 30 -5.50 -11.73 2.58
N ASP A 31 -4.61 -10.87 2.08
CA ASP A 31 -3.84 -9.92 2.89
C ASP A 31 -4.51 -8.55 2.99
N TRP A 32 -5.50 -8.25 2.15
CA TRP A 32 -6.18 -6.94 2.11
C TRP A 32 -6.76 -6.48 3.46
N PRO A 33 -7.26 -7.34 4.36
CA PRO A 33 -7.70 -6.93 5.69
C PRO A 33 -6.60 -6.23 6.52
N LEU A 34 -5.32 -6.60 6.34
CA LEU A 34 -4.19 -5.94 7.01
C LEU A 34 -4.06 -4.48 6.58
N PHE A 35 -4.14 -4.24 5.27
CA PHE A 35 -4.06 -2.91 4.67
C PHE A 35 -5.27 -2.04 4.99
N ALA A 36 -6.47 -2.62 5.04
CA ALA A 36 -7.67 -1.90 5.46
C ALA A 36 -7.55 -1.35 6.89
N ARG A 37 -6.85 -2.06 7.79
CA ARG A 37 -6.53 -1.57 9.13
C ARG A 37 -5.59 -0.37 9.07
N TRP A 38 -4.45 -0.49 8.39
CA TRP A 38 -3.48 0.61 8.25
C TRP A 38 -4.04 1.84 7.53
N ALA A 39 -5.00 1.63 6.65
CA ALA A 39 -5.68 2.73 5.98
C ALA A 39 -6.65 3.48 6.89
N THR A 40 -7.07 2.95 8.05
CA THR A 40 -8.07 3.60 8.93
C THR A 40 -7.50 4.06 10.26
N GLU A 41 -6.37 3.50 10.68
CA GLU A 41 -5.68 3.82 11.93
C GLU A 41 -4.26 4.33 11.65
N PRO A 42 -3.72 5.27 12.46
CA PRO A 42 -2.33 5.66 12.34
C PRO A 42 -1.40 4.46 12.50
N MET A 43 -0.47 4.26 11.57
CA MET A 43 0.52 3.20 11.68
C MET A 43 1.45 3.47 12.86
N THR A 44 1.69 2.43 13.67
CA THR A 44 2.79 2.45 14.62
C THR A 44 4.12 2.18 13.89
N PRO A 45 5.28 2.50 14.48
CA PRO A 45 6.58 2.12 13.89
C PRO A 45 6.69 0.62 13.59
N ARG A 46 6.01 -0.22 14.39
CA ARG A 46 5.95 -1.66 14.17
C ARG A 46 5.06 -2.05 12.98
N ASP A 47 3.96 -1.34 12.78
CA ASP A 47 3.13 -1.53 11.57
C ASP A 47 3.91 -1.16 10.32
N GLU A 48 4.69 -0.08 10.36
CA GLU A 48 5.56 0.37 9.27
C GLU A 48 6.64 -0.68 8.94
N GLU A 49 7.33 -1.18 9.96
CA GLU A 49 8.28 -2.29 9.77
C GLU A 49 7.60 -3.53 9.18
N THR A 50 6.39 -3.87 9.63
CA THR A 50 5.62 -5.00 9.10
C THR A 50 5.25 -4.79 7.63
N LEU A 51 4.84 -3.57 7.27
CA LEU A 51 4.57 -3.21 5.88
C LEU A 51 5.81 -3.38 5.01
N TYR A 52 6.97 -2.87 5.46
CA TYR A 52 8.21 -2.94 4.69
C TYR A 52 8.68 -4.38 4.48
N GLN A 53 8.61 -5.21 5.52
CA GLN A 53 8.92 -6.65 5.40
C GLN A 53 7.98 -7.36 4.42
N TYR A 54 6.69 -7.01 4.44
CA TYR A 54 5.73 -7.56 3.48
C TYR A 54 6.08 -7.14 2.04
N VAL A 55 6.38 -5.85 1.84
CA VAL A 55 6.76 -5.31 0.52
C VAL A 55 8.06 -5.94 0.03
N ASP A 56 9.03 -6.21 0.88
CA ASP A 56 10.27 -6.92 0.51
C ASP A 56 10.00 -8.30 -0.07
N VAL A 57 9.08 -9.06 0.55
CA VAL A 57 8.68 -10.37 0.03
C VAL A 57 8.01 -10.22 -1.34
N MET A 58 7.10 -9.26 -1.49
CA MET A 58 6.44 -9.02 -2.78
C MET A 58 7.45 -8.59 -3.86
N ILE A 59 8.40 -7.71 -3.54
CA ILE A 59 9.47 -7.31 -4.47
C ILE A 59 10.27 -8.54 -4.89
N ALA A 60 10.71 -9.38 -3.95
CA ALA A 60 11.47 -10.58 -4.25
C ALA A 60 10.70 -11.55 -5.17
N GLU A 61 9.40 -11.70 -4.94
CA GLU A 61 8.53 -12.49 -5.83
C GLU A 61 8.45 -11.91 -7.24
N ARG A 62 8.28 -10.59 -7.40
CA ARG A 62 8.20 -9.92 -8.71
C ARG A 62 9.54 -9.94 -9.44
N CYS A 63 10.65 -9.83 -8.73
CA CYS A 63 11.98 -9.99 -9.32
C CYS A 63 12.18 -11.39 -9.91
N TRP A 64 11.59 -12.43 -9.29
CA TRP A 64 11.62 -13.79 -9.82
C TRP A 64 10.58 -14.03 -10.91
N LYS A 65 9.38 -13.46 -10.76
CA LYS A 65 8.23 -13.66 -11.63
C LYS A 65 7.47 -12.33 -11.79
N PRO A 66 7.86 -11.49 -12.75
CA PRO A 66 7.19 -10.23 -13.00
C PRO A 66 5.70 -10.42 -13.33
N THR A 67 4.89 -9.46 -12.91
CA THR A 67 3.44 -9.39 -13.14
C THR A 67 3.07 -8.06 -13.79
N ASP A 68 1.84 -7.92 -14.26
CA ASP A 68 1.33 -6.66 -14.83
C ASP A 68 0.64 -5.80 -13.74
N ASP A 69 1.34 -5.59 -12.64
CA ASP A 69 0.86 -4.81 -11.49
C ASP A 69 1.71 -3.55 -11.24
N LEU A 70 1.19 -2.63 -10.44
CA LEU A 70 1.87 -1.37 -10.12
C LEU A 70 3.19 -1.62 -9.38
N LEU A 71 3.29 -2.67 -8.55
CA LEU A 71 4.55 -2.97 -7.86
C LEU A 71 5.64 -3.36 -8.87
N SER A 72 5.31 -4.19 -9.86
CA SER A 72 6.24 -4.53 -10.95
C SER A 72 6.65 -3.30 -11.75
N GLN A 73 5.70 -2.39 -12.04
CA GLN A 73 6.00 -1.12 -12.70
C GLN A 73 6.93 -0.22 -11.88
N LEU A 74 6.79 -0.19 -10.54
CA LEU A 74 7.67 0.57 -9.66
C LEU A 74 9.09 -0.01 -9.60
N ILE A 75 9.21 -1.35 -9.61
CA ILE A 75 10.51 -2.05 -9.65
C ILE A 75 11.29 -1.71 -10.93
N ASP A 76 10.60 -1.68 -12.07
CA ASP A 76 11.20 -1.37 -13.38
C ASP A 76 11.29 0.14 -13.68
N LEU A 77 10.82 1.01 -12.77
CA LEU A 77 10.74 2.45 -13.02
C LEU A 77 12.12 3.09 -12.97
N GLU A 78 12.53 3.67 -14.10
CA GLU A 78 13.72 4.50 -14.21
C GLU A 78 13.34 5.94 -14.58
N VAL A 79 13.84 6.93 -13.81
CA VAL A 79 13.64 8.35 -14.09
C VAL A 79 14.99 9.03 -14.25
N GLY A 80 15.32 9.40 -15.48
CA GLY A 80 16.57 10.12 -15.78
C GLY A 80 17.84 9.30 -15.53
N GLY A 81 17.81 7.99 -15.79
CA GLY A 81 18.97 7.11 -15.56
C GLY A 81 19.03 6.51 -14.15
N VAL A 82 18.05 6.79 -13.29
CA VAL A 82 18.06 6.38 -11.88
C VAL A 82 16.82 5.54 -11.59
N GLU A 83 17.04 4.30 -11.19
CA GLU A 83 16.01 3.38 -10.69
C GLU A 83 15.58 3.76 -9.26
N LEU A 84 14.37 3.36 -8.89
CA LEU A 84 13.93 3.47 -7.49
C LEU A 84 14.70 2.49 -6.61
N THR A 85 15.09 2.94 -5.42
CA THR A 85 15.61 2.03 -4.38
C THR A 85 14.46 1.29 -3.70
N VAL A 86 14.77 0.20 -3.00
CA VAL A 86 13.78 -0.52 -2.17
C VAL A 86 13.13 0.43 -1.15
N ASP A 87 13.91 1.31 -0.53
CA ASP A 87 13.41 2.32 0.43
C ASP A 87 12.45 3.32 -0.24
N ASP A 88 12.67 3.66 -1.52
CA ASP A 88 11.74 4.50 -2.26
C ASP A 88 10.43 3.77 -2.52
N ILE A 89 10.49 2.50 -2.94
CA ILE A 89 9.30 1.66 -3.17
C ILE A 89 8.50 1.49 -1.87
N HIS A 90 9.18 1.23 -0.75
CA HIS A 90 8.57 1.19 0.59
C HIS A 90 7.78 2.47 0.88
N ARG A 91 8.40 3.63 0.68
CA ARG A 91 7.76 4.93 0.93
C ARG A 91 6.58 5.19 0.00
N PHE A 92 6.68 4.80 -1.27
CA PHE A 92 5.58 4.88 -2.23
C PHE A 92 4.39 4.03 -1.78
N VAL A 93 4.62 2.77 -1.43
CA VAL A 93 3.56 1.87 -0.95
C VAL A 93 2.93 2.41 0.34
N ALA A 94 3.73 2.81 1.33
CA ALA A 94 3.21 3.39 2.58
C ALA A 94 2.35 4.63 2.32
N THR A 95 2.78 5.50 1.41
CA THR A 95 2.03 6.70 1.00
C THR A 95 0.68 6.34 0.39
N LEU A 96 0.64 5.35 -0.50
CA LEU A 96 -0.60 4.91 -1.17
C LEU A 96 -1.58 4.26 -0.18
N VAL A 97 -1.08 3.42 0.73
CA VAL A 97 -1.90 2.71 1.73
C VAL A 97 -2.50 3.68 2.75
N THR A 98 -1.75 4.69 3.18
CA THR A 98 -2.17 5.61 4.26
C THR A 98 -2.87 6.88 3.75
N GLY A 99 -2.70 7.24 2.48
CA GLY A 99 -3.33 8.41 1.86
C GLY A 99 -2.53 9.72 1.97
N ALA A 100 -1.20 9.64 1.98
CA ALA A 100 -0.21 10.70 2.24
C ALA A 100 0.04 11.02 3.73
N TYR A 101 1.33 11.20 4.08
CA TYR A 101 1.80 11.59 5.41
C TYR A 101 1.18 12.94 5.81
N ASN A 102 0.49 12.98 6.96
CA ASN A 102 0.18 14.21 7.68
C ASN A 102 1.38 14.65 8.53
#